data_AF-A0ABD1I6G4-F1
#
_entry.id   AF-A0ABD1I6G4-F1
#
_cell.length_a   1.000
_cell.length_b   1.000
_cell.length_c   1.000
_cell.angle_alpha   90.00
_cell.angle_beta   90.00
_cell.angle_gamma   90.00
#
_symmetry.space_group_name_H-M   'P 1'
#
loop_
_entity.id
_entity.type
_entity.pdbx_description
1 polymer ?
#
loop_
_entity_poly.entity_id
_entity_poly.type
_entity_poly.pdbx_seq_one_letter_code
_entity_poly.pdbx_strand_id
1 'polypeptide(L)'
;MGTISQEDMALLVRKVQLLVDDKAAREEAERRNRGIVPVMQMFNHGNVVTIPTIPRINANNFKLSMPLIQRVEQHPFAGRATEDANRHFIKFVELANTLKINGVEDNAIRVRLFPFSLLDSAKEWFECLPVEKISSWDDIVALFLYKYYPPGTILKLKSEICQFIQGHDEPLYEAVARF
;
A
#
# COMPACT_ATOMS: atom_id res chain seq x y z
N MET A 1 -5.05 -54.49 11.62
CA MET A 1 -4.38 -53.19 11.87
C MET A 1 -4.20 -52.51 10.53
N GLY A 2 -4.88 -51.38 10.29
CA GLY A 2 -4.86 -50.69 9.00
C GLY A 2 -3.62 -49.81 8.88
N THR A 3 -2.74 -50.12 7.94
CA THR A 3 -1.56 -49.30 7.61
C THR A 3 -2.01 -48.13 6.72
N ILE A 4 -1.71 -46.90 7.14
CA ILE A 4 -1.95 -45.69 6.34
C ILE A 4 -1.16 -45.81 5.02
N SER A 5 -1.82 -45.54 3.89
CA SER A 5 -1.17 -45.67 2.58
C SER A 5 -0.09 -44.60 2.39
N GLN A 6 0.87 -44.86 1.52
CA GLN A 6 1.96 -43.92 1.24
C GLN A 6 1.45 -42.58 0.66
N GLU A 7 0.32 -42.61 -0.05
CA GLU A 7 -0.36 -41.42 -0.60
C GLU A 7 -1.00 -40.58 0.51
N ASP A 8 -1.60 -41.22 1.52
CA ASP A 8 -2.18 -40.54 2.68
C ASP A 8 -1.10 -39.83 3.51
N MET A 9 0.06 -40.45 3.67
CA MET A 9 1.22 -39.84 4.35
C MET A 9 1.76 -38.63 3.57
N ALA A 10 1.86 -38.72 2.24
CA ALA A 10 2.29 -37.61 1.40
C ALA A 10 1.31 -36.41 1.46
N LEU A 11 0.00 -36.69 1.51
CA LEU A 11 -1.04 -35.67 1.66
C LEU A 11 -0.96 -34.98 3.03
N LEU A 12 -0.68 -35.74 4.09
CA LEU A 12 -0.47 -35.21 5.44
C LEU A 12 0.75 -34.29 5.50
N VAL A 13 1.88 -34.70 4.92
CA VAL A 13 3.09 -33.86 4.85
C VAL A 13 2.82 -32.56 4.09
N ARG A 14 2.09 -32.62 2.97
CA ARG A 14 1.73 -31.43 2.19
C ARG A 14 0.77 -30.49 2.93
N LYS A 15 -0.21 -31.03 3.66
CA LYS A 15 -1.11 -30.23 4.50
C LYS A 15 -0.37 -29.55 5.65
N VAL A 16 0.55 -30.26 6.29
CA VAL A 16 1.39 -29.70 7.36
C VAL A 16 2.28 -28.58 6.82
N GLN A 17 2.88 -28.74 5.65
CA GLN A 17 3.71 -27.70 5.04
C GLN A 17 2.91 -26.42 4.73
N LEU A 18 1.71 -26.57 4.15
CA LEU A 18 0.82 -25.43 3.87
C LEU A 18 0.39 -24.70 5.14
N LEU A 19 0.16 -25.42 6.24
CA LEU A 19 -0.17 -24.82 7.54
C LEU A 19 1.03 -24.08 8.15
N VAL A 20 2.25 -24.58 7.95
CA VAL A 20 3.48 -23.90 8.38
C VAL A 20 3.70 -22.62 7.58
N ASP A 21 3.50 -22.67 6.26
CA ASP A 21 3.66 -21.50 5.38
C ASP A 21 2.59 -20.43 5.66
N ASP A 22 1.35 -20.84 5.91
CA ASP A 22 0.25 -19.93 6.30
C ASP A 22 0.48 -19.31 7.70
N LYS A 23 1.02 -20.08 8.64
CA LYS A 23 1.40 -19.57 9.96
C LYS A 23 2.57 -18.57 9.87
N ALA A 24 3.58 -18.84 9.06
CA ALA A 24 4.69 -17.93 8.82
C ALA A 24 4.22 -16.62 8.15
N ALA A 25 3.31 -16.71 7.18
CA ALA A 25 2.70 -15.54 6.54
C ALA A 25 1.87 -14.70 7.55
N ARG A 26 1.15 -15.35 8.47
CA ARG A 26 0.42 -14.69 9.56
C ARG A 26 1.35 -14.03 10.57
N GLU A 27 2.41 -14.70 11.00
CA GLU A 27 3.39 -14.16 11.95
C GLU A 27 4.19 -12.99 11.35
N GLU A 28 4.55 -13.03 10.06
CA GLU A 28 5.20 -11.92 9.37
C GLU A 28 4.23 -10.74 9.16
N ALA A 29 2.95 -11.02 8.86
CA ALA A 29 1.92 -10.00 8.81
C ALA A 29 1.72 -9.35 10.19
N GLU A 30 1.68 -10.10 11.27
CA GLU A 30 1.62 -9.57 12.64
C GLU A 30 2.90 -8.83 13.06
N ARG A 31 4.08 -9.29 12.61
CA ARG A 31 5.35 -8.60 12.85
C ARG A 31 5.40 -7.26 12.11
N ARG A 32 4.90 -7.19 10.87
CA ARG A 32 4.69 -5.93 10.14
C ARG A 32 3.63 -5.06 10.81
N ASN A 33 2.54 -5.64 11.33
CA ASN A 33 1.46 -4.88 11.93
C ASN A 33 1.78 -4.35 13.34
N ARG A 34 2.72 -5.00 14.07
CA ARG A 34 3.16 -4.60 15.43
C ARG A 34 3.71 -3.17 15.52
N GLY A 35 4.33 -2.64 14.46
CA GLY A 35 4.78 -1.24 14.40
C GLY A 35 3.67 -0.23 14.03
N ILE A 36 2.61 -0.71 13.38
CA ILE A 36 1.53 0.09 12.78
C ILE A 36 0.38 0.31 13.77
N VAL A 37 -0.01 -0.72 14.52
CA VAL A 37 -1.13 -0.66 15.50
C VAL A 37 -0.92 0.41 16.60
N PRO A 38 0.29 0.59 17.19
CA PRO A 38 0.53 1.68 18.14
C PRO A 38 0.47 3.07 17.51
N VAL A 39 0.74 3.23 16.21
CA VAL A 39 0.52 4.51 15.49
C VAL A 39 -0.98 4.84 15.51
N MET A 40 -1.81 3.83 15.24
CA MET A 40 -3.25 3.98 15.07
C MET A 40 -3.96 4.48 16.34
N GLN A 41 -3.51 4.00 17.52
CA GLN A 41 -4.07 4.38 18.82
C GLN A 41 -3.74 5.84 19.24
N MET A 42 -2.70 6.45 18.64
CA MET A 42 -2.34 7.84 18.90
C MET A 42 -3.27 8.84 18.19
N PHE A 43 -3.92 8.44 17.08
CA PHE A 43 -4.86 9.30 16.35
C PHE A 43 -6.25 9.42 16.99
N ASN A 44 -6.54 8.64 18.04
CA ASN A 44 -7.82 8.69 18.77
C ASN A 44 -7.83 9.71 19.92
N HIS A 45 -6.68 10.21 20.34
CA HIS A 45 -6.59 11.20 21.42
C HIS A 45 -6.35 12.55 20.77
N GLY A 46 -7.45 13.30 20.59
CA GLY A 46 -7.49 14.54 19.81
C GLY A 46 -6.27 15.41 20.06
N ASN A 47 -5.39 15.54 19.04
CA ASN A 47 -4.15 16.30 19.17
C ASN A 47 -3.65 16.79 17.82
N VAL A 48 -3.31 18.09 17.84
CA VAL A 48 -2.20 18.81 17.20
C VAL A 48 -1.80 18.32 15.79
N VAL A 49 -2.13 19.16 14.80
CA VAL A 49 -1.58 19.12 13.44
C VAL A 49 -0.05 19.19 13.53
N THR A 50 0.63 18.08 13.26
CA THR A 50 2.09 18.06 13.13
C THR A 50 2.42 17.81 11.67
N ILE A 51 2.83 18.86 10.96
CA ILE A 51 3.23 18.75 9.55
C ILE A 51 4.44 17.79 9.49
N PRO A 52 4.41 16.73 8.67
CA PRO A 52 5.53 15.81 8.49
C PRO A 52 6.82 16.60 8.24
N THR A 53 7.86 16.36 9.04
CA THR A 53 9.14 17.06 8.86
C THR A 53 9.82 16.47 7.64
N ILE A 54 9.65 17.17 6.52
CA ILE A 54 10.28 16.83 5.26
C ILE A 54 11.81 16.84 5.48
N PRO A 55 12.56 15.79 5.09
CA PRO A 55 14.01 15.74 5.25
C PRO A 55 14.67 17.03 4.73
N ARG A 56 15.62 17.57 5.50
CA ARG A 56 16.44 18.71 5.08
C ARG A 56 17.28 18.27 3.89
N ILE A 57 16.99 18.84 2.73
CA ILE A 57 17.83 18.63 1.55
C ILE A 57 19.01 19.58 1.71
N ASN A 58 20.24 19.05 1.67
CA ASN A 58 21.47 19.87 1.71
C ASN A 58 21.68 20.75 0.45
N ALA A 59 20.72 20.75 -0.48
CA ALA A 59 20.66 21.69 -1.59
C ALA A 59 19.87 22.94 -1.17
N ASN A 60 20.59 24.02 -0.83
CA ASN A 60 20.03 25.31 -0.38
C ASN A 60 19.00 25.95 -1.36
N ASN A 61 18.78 25.39 -2.55
CA ASN A 61 17.93 25.93 -3.61
C ASN A 61 16.84 24.97 -4.14
N PHE A 62 16.57 23.83 -3.47
CA PHE A 62 15.51 22.93 -3.95
C PHE A 62 14.12 23.58 -3.85
N LYS A 63 13.46 23.76 -4.99
CA LYS A 63 12.06 24.19 -5.10
C LYS A 63 11.34 23.35 -6.14
N LEU A 64 10.14 22.87 -5.81
CA LEU A 64 9.24 22.28 -6.79
C LEU A 64 8.68 23.39 -7.68
N SER A 65 8.65 23.18 -8.99
CA SER A 65 8.10 24.16 -9.93
C SER A 65 6.57 24.11 -9.94
N MET A 66 5.91 25.27 -10.11
CA MET A 66 4.44 25.31 -10.20
C MET A 66 3.86 24.43 -11.32
N PRO A 67 4.44 24.36 -12.53
CA PRO A 67 3.94 23.45 -13.57
C PRO A 67 3.97 21.98 -13.16
N LEU A 68 4.97 21.58 -12.35
CA LEU A 68 5.05 20.23 -11.83
C LEU A 68 3.96 19.97 -10.78
N ILE A 69 3.75 20.91 -9.86
CA ILE A 69 2.69 20.83 -8.85
C ILE A 69 1.33 20.71 -9.54
N GLN A 70 1.04 21.59 -10.49
CA GLN A 70 -0.20 21.55 -11.28
C GLN A 70 -0.38 20.20 -11.98
N ARG A 71 0.69 19.60 -12.51
CA ARG A 71 0.61 18.29 -13.18
C ARG A 71 0.25 17.17 -12.21
N VAL A 72 0.78 17.19 -10.99
CA VAL A 72 0.47 16.21 -9.95
C VAL A 72 -0.96 16.39 -9.43
N GLU A 73 -1.43 17.63 -9.36
CA GLU A 73 -2.78 17.99 -8.91
C GLU A 73 -3.88 17.68 -9.96
N GLN A 74 -3.55 17.30 -11.19
CA GLN A 74 -4.56 17.02 -12.23
C GLN A 74 -5.48 15.83 -11.90
N HIS A 75 -4.96 14.85 -11.16
CA HIS A 75 -5.69 13.64 -10.79
C HIS A 75 -5.39 13.30 -9.33
N PRO A 76 -5.89 14.11 -8.38
CA PRO A 76 -5.59 13.90 -6.99
C PRO A 76 -6.40 12.71 -6.46
N PHE A 77 -5.88 12.09 -5.40
CA PHE A 77 -6.56 11.02 -4.68
C PHE A 77 -7.25 11.59 -3.45
N ALA A 78 -8.58 11.50 -3.40
CA ALA A 78 -9.39 12.05 -2.31
C ALA A 78 -9.53 11.08 -1.12
N GLY A 79 -9.16 9.81 -1.30
CA GLY A 79 -9.29 8.76 -0.28
C GLY A 79 -10.67 8.09 -0.25
N ARG A 80 -11.43 8.16 -1.35
CA ARG A 80 -12.79 7.60 -1.44
C ARG A 80 -12.73 6.10 -1.73
N ALA A 81 -13.73 5.35 -1.26
CA ALA A 81 -13.81 3.90 -1.48
C ALA A 81 -13.92 3.48 -2.95
N THR A 82 -14.35 4.39 -3.84
CA THR A 82 -14.46 4.18 -5.28
C THR A 82 -13.16 4.43 -6.03
N GLU A 83 -12.15 5.03 -5.38
CA GLU A 83 -10.87 5.34 -5.99
C GLU A 83 -9.90 4.17 -5.80
N ASP A 84 -9.09 3.92 -6.83
CA ASP A 84 -8.05 2.89 -6.78
C ASP A 84 -6.73 3.49 -6.28
N ALA A 85 -6.45 3.24 -5.00
CA ALA A 85 -5.24 3.72 -4.32
C ALA A 85 -3.94 3.18 -4.96
N ASN A 86 -3.93 1.94 -5.45
CA ASN A 86 -2.76 1.36 -6.10
C ASN A 86 -2.52 2.03 -7.45
N ARG A 87 -3.57 2.23 -8.25
CA ARG A 87 -3.47 2.92 -9.54
C ARG A 87 -3.02 4.37 -9.38
N HIS A 88 -3.51 5.07 -8.36
CA HIS A 88 -3.02 6.41 -8.02
C HIS A 88 -1.52 6.38 -7.70
N PHE A 89 -1.12 5.49 -6.79
CA PHE A 89 0.26 5.39 -6.33
C PHE A 89 1.24 5.06 -7.48
N ILE A 90 0.88 4.13 -8.38
CA ILE A 90 1.68 3.80 -9.56
C ILE A 90 1.87 5.02 -10.45
N LYS A 91 0.79 5.73 -10.81
CA LYS A 91 0.86 6.94 -11.64
C LYS A 91 1.72 8.03 -10.99
N PHE A 92 1.60 8.20 -9.68
CA PHE A 92 2.45 9.14 -8.95
C PHE A 92 3.93 8.77 -9.05
N VAL A 93 4.28 7.50 -8.82
CA VAL A 93 5.65 7.01 -8.89
C VAL A 93 6.22 7.15 -10.30
N GLU A 94 5.44 6.82 -11.33
CA GLU A 94 5.83 7.02 -12.74
C GLU A 94 6.17 8.48 -13.02
N LEU A 95 5.31 9.42 -12.61
CA LEU A 95 5.57 10.86 -12.76
C LEU A 95 6.81 11.28 -11.97
N ALA A 96 6.93 10.88 -10.71
CA ALA A 96 8.05 11.24 -9.85
C ALA A 96 9.39 10.71 -10.39
N ASN A 97 9.40 9.53 -11.02
CA ASN A 97 10.60 8.95 -11.63
C ASN A 97 11.10 9.73 -12.84
N THR A 98 10.26 10.55 -13.49
CA THR A 98 10.70 11.45 -14.58
C THR A 98 11.49 12.65 -14.06
N LEU A 99 11.47 12.89 -12.75
CA LEU A 99 12.12 14.04 -12.15
C LEU A 99 13.55 13.69 -11.76
N LYS A 100 14.50 14.46 -12.28
CA LYS A 100 15.90 14.40 -11.89
C LYS A 100 16.37 15.80 -11.56
N ILE A 101 16.74 16.00 -10.29
CA ILE A 101 17.20 17.29 -9.79
C ILE A 101 18.59 17.09 -9.19
N ASN A 102 19.56 17.80 -9.76
CA ASN A 102 20.97 17.68 -9.36
C ASN A 102 21.14 17.96 -7.86
N GLY A 103 21.81 17.05 -7.17
CA GLY A 103 22.07 17.18 -5.73
C GLY A 103 20.89 16.86 -4.82
N VAL A 104 19.79 16.29 -5.36
CA VAL A 104 18.63 15.89 -4.57
C VAL A 104 18.30 14.43 -4.82
N GLU A 105 18.14 13.67 -3.74
CA GLU A 105 17.75 12.26 -3.80
C GLU A 105 16.31 12.10 -4.29
N ASP A 106 16.06 11.10 -5.15
CA ASP A 106 14.73 10.79 -5.69
C ASP A 106 13.68 10.64 -4.57
N ASN A 107 14.05 10.04 -3.44
CA ASN A 107 13.16 9.88 -2.29
C ASN A 107 12.74 11.23 -1.70
N ALA A 108 13.66 12.19 -1.61
CA ALA A 108 13.34 13.53 -1.12
C ALA A 108 12.37 14.27 -2.06
N ILE A 109 12.49 14.04 -3.38
CA ILE A 109 11.55 14.58 -4.38
C ILE A 109 10.16 13.96 -4.16
N ARG A 110 10.08 12.63 -4.04
CA ARG A 110 8.81 11.91 -3.83
C ARG A 110 8.11 12.34 -2.55
N VAL A 111 8.81 12.37 -1.42
CA VAL A 111 8.25 12.80 -0.13
C VAL A 111 7.69 14.22 -0.19
N ARG A 112 8.38 15.14 -0.89
CA ARG A 112 7.93 16.53 -1.05
C ARG A 112 6.78 16.70 -2.02
N LEU A 113 6.70 15.86 -3.05
CA LEU A 113 5.72 15.97 -4.12
C LEU A 113 4.42 15.24 -3.82
N PHE A 114 4.48 14.13 -3.09
CA PHE A 114 3.33 13.28 -2.77
C PHE A 114 2.15 14.02 -2.12
N PRO A 115 2.32 14.99 -1.20
CA PRO A 115 1.21 15.70 -0.59
C PRO A 115 0.37 16.50 -1.60
N PHE A 116 0.94 16.89 -2.74
CA PHE A 116 0.20 17.59 -3.81
C PHE A 116 -0.64 16.62 -4.66
N SER A 117 -0.42 15.31 -4.53
CA SER A 117 -1.22 14.29 -5.18
C SER A 117 -2.46 13.88 -4.38
N LEU A 118 -2.65 14.45 -3.19
CA LEU A 118 -3.70 14.07 -2.24
C LEU A 118 -4.73 15.20 -2.09
N LEU A 119 -5.98 14.82 -1.86
CA LEU A 119 -7.11 15.72 -1.62
C LEU A 119 -7.97 15.19 -0.46
N ASP A 120 -8.84 16.05 0.08
CA ASP A 120 -9.86 15.71 1.09
C ASP A 120 -9.29 14.82 2.22
N SER A 121 -9.94 13.69 2.48
CA SER A 121 -9.61 12.76 3.57
C SER A 121 -8.20 12.17 3.47
N ALA A 122 -7.65 12.03 2.26
CA ALA A 122 -6.28 11.56 2.07
C ALA A 122 -5.26 12.64 2.42
N LYS A 123 -5.57 13.89 2.12
CA LYS A 123 -4.74 15.03 2.50
C LYS A 123 -4.73 15.21 4.02
N GLU A 124 -5.90 15.22 4.65
CA GLU A 124 -6.05 15.30 6.10
C GLU A 124 -5.31 14.17 6.82
N TRP A 125 -5.45 12.93 6.33
CA TRP A 125 -4.73 11.79 6.87
C TRP A 125 -3.22 11.99 6.83
N PHE A 126 -2.70 12.44 5.68
CA PHE A 126 -1.26 12.64 5.50
C PHE A 126 -0.71 13.74 6.42
N GLU A 127 -1.46 14.83 6.59
CA GLU A 127 -1.10 15.94 7.47
C GLU A 127 -1.19 15.59 8.97
N CYS A 128 -1.93 14.54 9.32
CA CYS A 128 -1.99 14.01 10.68
C CYS A 128 -0.84 13.03 11.01
N LEU A 129 0.00 12.64 10.04
CA LEU A 129 1.04 11.64 10.29
C LEU A 129 2.13 12.17 11.25
N PRO A 130 2.50 11.41 12.31
CA PRO A 130 3.49 11.86 13.25
C PRO A 130 4.87 11.92 12.60
N VAL A 131 5.55 13.06 12.78
CA VAL A 131 6.89 13.34 12.29
C VAL A 131 7.88 12.21 12.60
N GLU A 132 7.79 11.64 13.79
CA GLU A 132 8.71 10.61 14.31
C GLU A 132 8.65 9.28 13.52
N LYS A 133 7.62 9.07 12.70
CA LYS A 133 7.42 7.82 11.95
C LYS A 133 7.62 7.95 10.45
N ILE A 134 7.94 9.14 9.95
CA ILE A 134 8.28 9.36 8.54
C ILE A 134 9.77 9.67 8.47
N SER A 135 10.58 8.63 8.28
CA SER A 135 12.02 8.77 8.07
C SER A 135 12.41 8.59 6.60
N SER A 136 11.54 7.96 5.81
CA SER A 136 11.81 7.57 4.43
C SER A 136 10.56 7.63 3.54
N TRP A 137 10.79 7.52 2.23
CA TRP A 137 9.71 7.30 1.27
C TRP A 137 8.97 5.98 1.54
N ASP A 138 9.69 4.92 1.91
CA ASP A 138 9.13 3.59 2.17
C ASP A 138 8.15 3.59 3.35
N ASP A 139 8.39 4.42 4.37
CA ASP A 139 7.45 4.60 5.48
C ASP A 139 6.10 5.16 5.00
N ILE A 140 6.13 6.15 4.11
CA ILE A 140 4.93 6.74 3.51
C ILE A 140 4.20 5.70 2.66
N VAL A 141 4.93 4.91 1.86
CA VAL A 141 4.34 3.82 1.06
C VAL A 141 3.61 2.83 1.94
N ALA A 142 4.28 2.35 3.00
CA ALA A 142 3.71 1.37 3.91
C ALA A 142 2.44 1.90 4.61
N LEU A 143 2.48 3.13 5.11
CA LEU A 143 1.34 3.76 5.77
C LEU A 143 0.17 4.02 4.80
N PHE A 144 0.46 4.46 3.57
CA PHE A 144 -0.55 4.72 2.55
C PHE A 144 -1.26 3.43 2.13
N LEU A 145 -0.50 2.38 1.81
CA LEU A 145 -1.06 1.09 1.42
C LEU A 145 -1.83 0.46 2.57
N TYR A 146 -1.36 0.56 3.81
CA TYR A 146 -2.12 0.06 4.95
C TYR A 146 -3.48 0.77 5.11
N LYS A 147 -3.50 2.10 4.94
CA LYS A 147 -4.71 2.92 5.12
C LYS A 147 -5.72 2.73 4.00
N TYR A 148 -5.27 2.73 2.74
CA TYR A 148 -6.14 2.79 1.56
C TYR A 148 -6.18 1.48 0.76
N TYR A 149 -5.33 0.50 1.11
CA TYR A 149 -5.32 -0.84 0.52
C TYR A 149 -5.25 -1.92 1.63
N PRO A 150 -6.25 -1.97 2.54
CA PRO A 150 -6.18 -2.82 3.71
C PRO A 150 -6.10 -4.31 3.34
N PRO A 151 -5.50 -5.18 4.19
CA PRO A 151 -5.35 -6.61 3.94
C PRO A 151 -6.65 -7.36 3.59
N GLY A 152 -7.80 -6.84 4.05
CA GLY A 152 -9.12 -7.34 3.69
C GLY A 152 -9.40 -7.30 2.18
N THR A 153 -8.82 -6.34 1.45
CA THR A 153 -8.91 -6.26 -0.01
C THR A 153 -8.21 -7.44 -0.68
N ILE A 154 -7.04 -7.84 -0.17
CA ILE A 154 -6.30 -9.01 -0.69
C ILE A 154 -7.07 -10.30 -0.37
N LEU A 155 -7.64 -10.44 0.83
CA LEU A 155 -8.46 -11.60 1.21
C LEU A 155 -9.74 -11.68 0.38
N LYS A 156 -10.38 -10.54 0.10
CA LYS A 156 -11.56 -10.47 -0.76
C LYS A 156 -11.21 -10.87 -2.20
N LEU A 157 -10.14 -10.32 -2.77
CA LEU A 157 -9.65 -10.69 -4.10
C LEU A 157 -9.28 -12.18 -4.17
N LYS A 158 -8.62 -12.73 -3.14
CA LYS A 158 -8.34 -14.17 -3.05
C LYS A 158 -9.63 -14.99 -3.00
N SER A 159 -10.63 -14.56 -2.23
CA SER A 159 -11.94 -15.22 -2.18
C SER A 159 -12.64 -15.17 -3.54
N GLU A 160 -12.63 -14.03 -4.22
CA GLU A 160 -13.20 -13.85 -5.55
C GLU A 160 -12.49 -14.79 -6.55
N ILE A 161 -11.16 -14.85 -6.54
CA ILE A 161 -10.38 -15.76 -7.40
C ILE A 161 -10.69 -17.22 -7.09
N CYS A 162 -10.79 -17.60 -5.81
CA CYS A 162 -11.14 -18.98 -5.42
C CYS A 162 -12.60 -19.34 -5.76
N GLN A 163 -13.48 -18.36 -5.86
CA GLN A 163 -14.88 -18.52 -6.25
C GLN A 163 -15.10 -18.31 -7.76
N PHE A 164 -14.03 -18.03 -8.52
CA PHE A 164 -14.09 -17.94 -9.97
C PHE A 164 -14.50 -19.29 -10.57
N ILE A 165 -15.62 -19.29 -11.29
CA ILE A 165 -16.11 -20.46 -12.00
C ILE A 165 -16.37 -20.01 -13.43
N GLN A 166 -15.69 -20.62 -14.40
CA GLN A 166 -16.04 -20.50 -15.81
C GLN A 166 -17.24 -21.42 -16.10
N GLY A 167 -18.28 -20.90 -16.77
CA GLY A 167 -19.42 -21.72 -17.20
C GLY A 167 -19.02 -22.79 -18.22
N HIS A 168 -19.78 -23.89 -18.30
CA HIS A 168 -19.48 -25.03 -19.19
C HIS A 168 -19.31 -24.63 -20.67
N ASP A 169 -20.09 -23.63 -21.13
CA ASP A 169 -20.07 -23.13 -22.50
C ASP A 169 -19.64 -21.64 -22.58
N GLU A 170 -19.13 -21.10 -21.48
CA GLU A 170 -18.67 -19.72 -21.42
C GLU A 170 -17.21 -19.65 -21.87
N PRO A 171 -16.87 -18.91 -22.93
CA PRO A 171 -15.48 -18.74 -23.32
C PRO A 171 -14.72 -17.93 -22.26
N LEU A 172 -13.43 -18.23 -22.08
CA LEU A 172 -12.61 -17.66 -21.01
C LEU A 172 -12.61 -16.12 -21.01
N TYR A 173 -12.65 -15.48 -22.18
CA TYR A 173 -12.68 -14.01 -22.26
C TYR A 173 -13.98 -13.40 -21.71
N GLU A 174 -15.11 -14.10 -21.79
CA GLU A 174 -16.39 -13.66 -21.20
C GLU A 174 -16.39 -13.89 -19.70
N ALA A 175 -15.89 -15.06 -19.26
CA ALA A 175 -15.73 -15.37 -17.83
C ALA A 175 -14.83 -14.37 -17.12
N VAL A 176 -13.74 -13.95 -17.76
CA VAL A 176 -12.81 -12.93 -17.25
C VAL A 176 -13.41 -11.52 -17.34
N ALA A 177 -14.25 -11.21 -18.33
CA ALA A 177 -14.84 -9.87 -18.46
C ALA A 177 -15.89 -9.54 -17.38
N ARG A 178 -16.48 -10.56 -16.74
CA ARG A 178 -17.39 -10.39 -15.58
C ARG A 178 -16.68 -10.51 -14.23
N PHE A 179 -15.37 -10.71 -14.22
CA PHE A 179 -14.51 -10.79 -13.05
C PHE A 179 -13.80 -9.46 -12.79
#